data_AF-A0A967CY51-F1
#
_entry.id   AF-A0A967CY51-F1
#
_cell.length_a   1.000
_cell.length_b   1.000
_cell.length_c   1.000
_cell.angle_alpha   90.00
_cell.angle_beta   90.00
_cell.angle_gamma   90.00
#
_symmetry.space_group_name_H-M   'P 1'
#
loop_
_entity.id
_entity.type
_entity.pdbx_description
1 polymer ?
#
loop_
_entity_poly.entity_id
_entity_poly.type
_entity_poly.pdbx_seq_one_letter_code
_entity_poly.pdbx_strand_id
1 'polypeptide(L)'
;SSAHALDSSLPNPAEDLIPLVVSQVTFSQVYIRTNETRFSDWPSFVEWVKAQNGKATIANVSKEGSMERVTMGFITDASGMQIQQISFDKGAPRYGALLGGQVDALFEQPGDVRNFLDADQFKPILTIFDERPGAFADTPTHREMGMDFDPLLRFRGFYVHADAPADRVEWLKWAFQRGYCEDSYQAFNDSKFMTVIDSYRDTDGAKDLIARSIDQYREVYKSMGLDVK
;
A
#
# COMPACT_ATOMS: atom_id res chain seq x y z
N SER A 1 3.32 4.33 13.21
CA SER A 1 3.49 3.05 12.46
C SER A 1 2.39 2.11 12.89
N SER A 2 2.11 1.04 12.11
CA SER A 2 1.19 -0.03 12.54
C SER A 2 1.58 -0.64 13.88
N ALA A 3 2.88 -0.83 14.11
CA ALA A 3 3.40 -1.38 15.36
C ALA A 3 3.03 -0.50 16.58
N HIS A 4 3.30 0.80 16.53
CA HIS A 4 2.89 1.74 17.60
C HIS A 4 1.36 1.86 17.73
N ALA A 5 0.63 1.72 16.62
CA ALA A 5 -0.83 1.72 16.66
C ALA A 5 -1.41 0.49 17.37
N LEU A 6 -0.70 -0.64 17.38
CA LEU A 6 -1.05 -1.85 18.11
C LEU A 6 -0.57 -1.82 19.57
N ASP A 7 0.63 -1.29 19.81
CA ASP A 7 1.28 -1.24 21.11
C ASP A 7 1.96 0.12 21.31
N SER A 8 1.36 0.98 22.14
CA SER A 8 1.86 2.32 22.43
C SER A 8 3.19 2.34 23.19
N SER A 9 3.68 1.19 23.69
CA SER A 9 5.03 1.09 24.27
C SER A 9 6.15 1.09 23.22
N LEU A 10 5.81 0.85 21.95
CA LEU A 10 6.77 0.99 20.84
C LEU A 10 6.95 2.47 20.46
N PRO A 11 8.11 2.86 19.90
CA PRO A 11 8.35 4.26 19.54
C PRO A 11 7.28 4.84 18.61
N ASN A 12 6.72 5.99 18.98
CA ASN A 12 5.84 6.79 18.15
C ASN A 12 6.66 7.50 17.07
N PRO A 13 6.55 7.13 15.78
CA PRO A 13 7.39 7.73 14.74
C PRO A 13 7.09 9.20 14.44
N ALA A 14 5.98 9.75 14.95
CA ALA A 14 5.65 11.17 14.81
C ALA A 14 6.19 12.04 15.97
N GLU A 15 6.55 11.41 17.10
CA GLU A 15 6.95 12.11 18.33
C GLU A 15 8.39 11.75 18.75
N ASP A 16 8.72 10.46 18.81
CA ASP A 16 10.03 9.96 19.24
C ASP A 16 11.10 10.06 18.13
N LEU A 17 10.66 10.29 16.90
CA LEU A 17 11.52 10.48 15.74
C LEU A 17 11.18 11.80 15.03
N ILE A 18 12.19 12.36 14.35
CA ILE A 18 12.02 13.49 13.44
C ILE A 18 12.05 12.93 12.01
N PRO A 19 10.91 12.94 11.28
CA PRO A 19 10.93 12.66 9.85
C PRO A 19 11.67 13.78 9.11
N LEU A 20 12.74 13.44 8.43
CA LEU A 20 13.51 14.38 7.61
C LEU A 20 12.80 14.65 6.28
N VAL A 21 12.28 13.57 5.68
CA VAL A 21 11.49 13.58 4.45
C VAL A 21 10.74 12.25 4.34
N VAL A 22 9.56 12.28 3.75
CA VAL A 22 8.95 11.11 3.12
C VAL A 22 9.11 11.29 1.61
N SER A 23 9.96 10.46 1.00
CA SER A 23 10.33 10.62 -0.41
C SER A 23 9.52 9.72 -1.35
N GLN A 24 8.70 8.83 -0.78
CA GLN A 24 7.82 7.95 -1.53
C GLN A 24 6.53 7.78 -0.74
N VAL A 25 5.40 8.06 -1.38
CA VAL A 25 4.05 7.66 -0.98
C VAL A 25 3.43 6.99 -2.19
N THR A 26 2.81 5.82 -2.00
CA THR A 26 2.20 5.06 -3.08
C THR A 26 0.96 4.33 -2.58
N PHE A 27 0.04 4.08 -3.51
CA PHE A 27 -1.18 3.33 -3.31
C PHE A 27 -0.95 1.85 -3.61
N SER A 28 -1.97 1.03 -3.36
CA SER A 28 -1.98 -0.39 -3.75
C SER A 28 -3.13 -0.67 -4.71
N GLN A 29 -3.00 -1.73 -5.48
CA GLN A 29 -4.03 -2.20 -6.40
C GLN A 29 -4.21 -3.71 -6.27
N VAL A 30 -5.34 -4.19 -6.77
CA VAL A 30 -5.57 -5.61 -7.04
C VAL A 30 -5.23 -5.89 -8.49
N TYR A 31 -4.35 -6.87 -8.71
CA TYR A 31 -3.93 -7.33 -10.03
C TYR A 31 -4.38 -8.75 -10.29
N ILE A 32 -4.64 -9.04 -11.56
CA ILE A 32 -4.91 -10.38 -12.07
C ILE A 32 -4.00 -10.63 -13.28
N ARG A 33 -3.88 -11.89 -13.72
CA ARG A 33 -3.18 -12.17 -14.97
C ARG A 33 -3.94 -11.57 -16.16
N THR A 34 -3.24 -11.03 -17.15
CA THR A 34 -3.89 -10.55 -18.38
C THR A 34 -4.64 -11.68 -19.09
N ASN A 35 -4.07 -12.88 -19.11
CA ASN A 35 -4.67 -14.07 -19.74
C ASN A 35 -5.72 -14.80 -18.89
N GLU A 36 -6.20 -14.18 -17.80
CA GLU A 36 -7.29 -14.71 -16.99
C GLU A 36 -8.59 -14.77 -17.81
N THR A 37 -9.31 -15.89 -17.72
CA THR A 37 -10.54 -16.15 -18.49
C THR A 37 -11.77 -16.32 -17.61
N ARG A 38 -11.60 -16.44 -16.29
CA ARG A 38 -12.69 -16.62 -15.33
C ARG A 38 -13.37 -15.30 -14.94
N PHE A 39 -12.64 -14.19 -15.02
CA PHE A 39 -13.08 -12.81 -14.73
C PHE A 39 -12.13 -11.81 -15.41
N SER A 40 -12.58 -10.58 -15.65
CA SER A 40 -11.81 -9.58 -16.42
C SER A 40 -11.60 -8.24 -15.71
N ASP A 41 -12.41 -7.96 -14.71
CA ASP A 41 -12.52 -6.68 -13.99
C ASP A 41 -12.95 -6.91 -12.54
N TRP A 42 -13.03 -5.84 -11.75
CA TRP A 42 -13.40 -5.94 -10.33
C TRP A 42 -14.80 -6.53 -10.08
N PRO A 43 -15.88 -6.08 -10.76
CA PRO A 43 -17.21 -6.66 -10.56
C PRO A 43 -17.27 -8.17 -10.85
N SER A 44 -16.73 -8.62 -11.99
CA SER A 44 -16.72 -10.05 -12.36
C SER A 44 -15.82 -10.86 -11.42
N PHE A 45 -14.73 -10.28 -10.93
CA PHE A 45 -13.87 -10.90 -9.92
C PHE A 45 -14.64 -11.14 -8.61
N VAL A 46 -15.34 -10.12 -8.08
CA VAL A 46 -16.12 -10.25 -6.84
C VAL A 46 -17.23 -11.29 -6.99
N GLU A 47 -17.96 -11.30 -8.11
CA GLU A 47 -18.98 -12.31 -8.41
C GLU A 47 -18.38 -13.72 -8.41
N TRP A 48 -17.27 -13.90 -9.13
CA TRP A 48 -16.58 -15.18 -9.20
C TRP A 48 -16.08 -15.65 -7.83
N VAL A 49 -15.47 -14.77 -7.02
CA VAL A 49 -14.99 -15.06 -5.66
C VAL A 49 -16.13 -15.54 -4.77
N LYS A 50 -17.29 -14.88 -4.80
CA LYS A 50 -18.47 -15.29 -4.02
C LYS A 50 -18.93 -16.70 -4.40
N ALA A 51 -18.85 -17.08 -5.67
CA ALA A 51 -19.19 -18.43 -6.13
C ALA A 51 -18.17 -19.51 -5.71
N GLN A 52 -16.97 -19.14 -5.24
CA GLN A 52 -15.93 -20.11 -4.84
C GLN A 52 -16.09 -20.66 -3.42
N ASN A 53 -17.09 -20.21 -2.66
CA ASN A 53 -17.32 -20.64 -1.27
C ASN A 53 -16.05 -20.54 -0.40
N GLY A 54 -15.35 -19.40 -0.48
CA GLY A 54 -14.16 -19.12 0.32
C GLY A 54 -12.88 -19.82 -0.13
N LYS A 55 -12.85 -20.41 -1.34
CA LYS A 55 -11.64 -21.06 -1.91
C LYS A 55 -10.78 -20.16 -2.80
N ALA A 56 -11.30 -19.00 -3.21
CA ALA A 56 -10.53 -18.04 -3.97
C ALA A 56 -9.34 -17.52 -3.14
N THR A 57 -8.25 -17.17 -3.81
CA THR A 57 -6.97 -16.82 -3.19
C THR A 57 -6.41 -15.50 -3.70
N ILE A 58 -5.77 -14.73 -2.81
CA ILE A 58 -5.03 -13.52 -3.15
C ILE A 58 -3.66 -13.53 -2.48
N ALA A 59 -2.60 -13.28 -3.24
CA ALA A 59 -1.25 -13.17 -2.71
C ALA A 59 -0.98 -11.74 -2.20
N ASN A 60 -0.33 -11.60 -1.04
CA ASN A 60 0.11 -10.33 -0.45
C ASN A 60 1.11 -10.55 0.70
N VAL A 61 1.33 -9.54 1.56
CA VAL A 61 2.02 -9.68 2.86
C VAL A 61 0.99 -9.61 3.99
N SER A 62 0.29 -10.71 4.31
CA SER A 62 -0.80 -10.73 5.30
C SER A 62 -0.35 -11.08 6.74
N LYS A 63 0.84 -10.61 7.13
CA LYS A 63 1.30 -10.73 8.52
C LYS A 63 0.40 -9.95 9.47
N GLU A 64 0.36 -10.39 10.73
CA GLU A 64 -0.31 -9.62 11.78
C GLU A 64 0.27 -8.21 11.85
N GLY A 65 -0.62 -7.22 11.91
CA GLY A 65 -0.25 -5.79 11.87
C GLY A 65 0.17 -5.24 10.49
N SER A 66 0.08 -6.02 9.41
CA SER A 66 0.37 -5.50 8.06
C SER A 66 -0.76 -4.64 7.51
N MET A 67 -0.39 -3.66 6.69
CA MET A 67 -1.32 -2.83 5.94
C MET A 67 -2.24 -3.66 5.05
N GLU A 68 -1.67 -4.64 4.36
CA GLU A 68 -2.36 -5.46 3.38
C GLU A 68 -3.48 -6.25 4.04
N ARG A 69 -3.23 -6.78 5.25
CA ARG A 69 -4.25 -7.51 6.01
C ARG A 69 -5.40 -6.59 6.43
N VAL A 70 -5.09 -5.37 6.86
CA VAL A 70 -6.07 -4.35 7.23
C VAL A 70 -6.92 -3.95 6.02
N THR A 71 -6.28 -3.54 4.94
CA THR A 71 -6.97 -3.10 3.72
C THR A 71 -7.82 -4.21 3.12
N MET A 72 -7.34 -5.47 3.14
CA MET A 72 -8.14 -6.60 2.69
C MET A 72 -9.38 -6.82 3.56
N GLY A 73 -9.32 -6.55 4.87
CA GLY A 73 -10.49 -6.57 5.76
C GLY A 73 -11.58 -5.61 5.28
N PHE A 74 -11.22 -4.35 5.03
CA PHE A 74 -12.16 -3.36 4.49
C PHE A 74 -12.76 -3.78 3.15
N ILE A 75 -11.94 -4.29 2.23
CA ILE A 75 -12.39 -4.73 0.91
C ILE A 75 -13.36 -5.92 1.05
N THR A 76 -13.06 -6.92 1.89
CA THR A 76 -13.94 -8.08 2.07
C THR A 76 -15.24 -7.71 2.77
N ASP A 77 -15.20 -6.82 3.75
CA ASP A 77 -16.39 -6.34 4.47
C ASP A 77 -17.31 -5.54 3.54
N ALA A 78 -16.75 -4.60 2.78
CA ALA A 78 -17.53 -3.76 1.86
C ALA A 78 -18.11 -4.53 0.67
N SER A 79 -17.36 -5.50 0.13
CA SER A 79 -17.82 -6.30 -1.03
C SER A 79 -18.68 -7.50 -0.65
N GLY A 80 -18.63 -7.96 0.61
CA GLY A 80 -19.23 -9.20 1.07
C GLY A 80 -18.59 -10.46 0.46
N MET A 81 -17.36 -10.35 -0.07
CA MET A 81 -16.63 -11.49 -0.63
C MET A 81 -15.82 -12.20 0.46
N GLN A 82 -15.56 -13.50 0.27
CA GLN A 82 -14.67 -14.28 1.12
C GLN A 82 -13.49 -14.78 0.29
N ILE A 83 -12.27 -14.36 0.65
CA ILE A 83 -11.05 -14.69 -0.07
C ILE A 83 -9.92 -15.06 0.91
N GLN A 84 -9.12 -16.06 0.57
CA GLN A 84 -7.97 -16.48 1.37
C GLN A 84 -6.74 -15.65 1.01
N GLN A 85 -6.10 -15.04 2.01
CA GLN A 85 -4.85 -14.31 1.83
C GLN A 85 -3.66 -15.28 1.96
N ILE A 86 -2.89 -15.44 0.88
CA ILE A 86 -1.68 -16.26 0.86
C ILE A 86 -0.47 -15.34 1.07
N SER A 87 0.14 -15.40 2.25
CA SER A 87 1.24 -14.50 2.62
C SER A 87 2.58 -14.94 2.01
N PHE A 88 3.25 -14.02 1.33
CA PHE A 88 4.61 -14.21 0.83
C PHE A 88 5.53 -13.08 1.30
N ASP A 89 6.57 -13.40 2.07
CA ASP A 89 7.51 -12.38 2.58
C ASP A 89 8.35 -11.72 1.48
N LYS A 90 8.64 -12.47 0.42
CA LYS A 90 9.48 -12.02 -0.70
C LYS A 90 8.62 -11.78 -1.94
N GLY A 91 8.92 -10.74 -2.70
CA GLY A 91 8.20 -10.41 -3.93
C GLY A 91 8.32 -11.48 -5.02
N ALA A 92 9.52 -12.03 -5.27
CA ALA A 92 9.73 -13.02 -6.33
C ALA A 92 8.77 -14.25 -6.25
N PRO A 93 8.65 -14.98 -5.11
CA PRO A 93 7.68 -16.07 -5.02
C PRO A 93 6.22 -15.57 -5.07
N ARG A 94 5.92 -14.36 -4.57
CA ARG A 94 4.58 -13.76 -4.62
C ARG A 94 4.11 -13.52 -6.05
N TYR A 95 4.95 -12.88 -6.86
CA TYR A 95 4.63 -12.56 -8.26
C TYR A 95 4.65 -13.82 -9.11
N GLY A 96 5.58 -14.75 -8.84
CA GLY A 96 5.60 -16.06 -9.47
C GLY A 96 4.32 -16.87 -9.22
N ALA A 97 3.72 -16.78 -8.03
CA ALA A 97 2.47 -17.45 -7.71
C ALA A 97 1.30 -16.94 -8.57
N LEU A 98 1.17 -15.62 -8.74
CA LEU A 98 0.13 -15.07 -9.62
C LEU A 98 0.41 -15.44 -11.08
N LEU A 99 1.64 -15.23 -11.56
CA LEU A 99 2.03 -15.52 -12.94
C LEU A 99 1.78 -17.00 -13.31
N GLY A 100 2.11 -17.91 -12.39
CA GLY A 100 1.98 -19.35 -12.57
C GLY A 100 0.58 -19.92 -12.34
N GLY A 101 -0.42 -19.10 -12.02
CA GLY A 101 -1.79 -19.61 -11.80
C GLY A 101 -2.06 -20.20 -10.42
N GLN A 102 -1.11 -20.08 -9.47
CA GLN A 102 -1.22 -20.69 -8.14
C GLN A 102 -2.11 -19.87 -7.19
N VAL A 103 -2.25 -18.57 -7.47
CA VAL A 103 -3.24 -17.70 -6.81
C VAL A 103 -4.12 -17.00 -7.85
N ASP A 104 -5.30 -16.54 -7.42
CA ASP A 104 -6.28 -15.91 -8.31
C ASP A 104 -6.02 -14.42 -8.53
N ALA A 105 -5.52 -13.73 -7.51
CA ALA A 105 -5.20 -12.31 -7.56
C ALA A 105 -3.94 -11.97 -6.76
N LEU A 106 -3.45 -10.74 -6.92
CA LEU A 106 -2.34 -10.15 -6.17
C LEU A 106 -2.78 -8.78 -5.64
N PHE A 107 -2.48 -8.50 -4.37
CA PHE A 107 -2.58 -7.15 -3.81
C PHE A 107 -1.18 -6.57 -3.66
N GLU A 108 -0.85 -5.50 -4.38
CA GLU A 108 0.50 -4.96 -4.43
C GLU A 108 0.56 -3.46 -4.79
N GLN A 109 1.71 -2.82 -4.56
CA GLN A 109 2.02 -1.49 -5.10
C GLN A 109 2.46 -1.54 -6.58
N PRO A 110 2.09 -0.57 -7.43
CA PRO A 110 2.37 -0.64 -8.88
C PRO A 110 3.85 -0.71 -9.26
N GLY A 111 4.71 0.02 -8.55
CA GLY A 111 6.14 0.06 -8.84
C GLY A 111 6.86 -1.29 -8.70
N ASP A 112 6.31 -2.19 -7.87
CA ASP A 112 6.91 -3.51 -7.64
C ASP A 112 6.57 -4.50 -8.75
N VAL A 113 5.44 -4.30 -9.43
CA VAL A 113 4.95 -5.14 -10.52
C VAL A 113 5.10 -4.51 -11.90
N ARG A 114 5.71 -3.32 -11.99
CA ARG A 114 5.97 -2.57 -13.25
C ARG A 114 6.35 -3.47 -14.42
N ASN A 115 7.36 -4.33 -14.25
CA ASN A 115 7.83 -5.21 -15.32
C ASN A 115 6.76 -6.18 -15.85
N PHE A 116 5.83 -6.62 -15.00
CA PHE A 116 4.73 -7.50 -15.41
C PHE A 116 3.60 -6.73 -16.09
N LEU A 117 3.42 -5.45 -15.74
CA LEU A 117 2.48 -4.56 -16.44
C LEU A 117 3.01 -4.22 -17.83
N ASP A 118 4.30 -3.83 -17.91
CA ASP A 118 4.97 -3.50 -19.18
C ASP A 118 5.04 -4.71 -20.13
N ALA A 119 5.09 -5.93 -19.58
CA ALA A 119 5.07 -7.19 -20.34
C ALA A 119 3.66 -7.74 -20.63
N ASP A 120 2.60 -7.01 -20.26
CA ASP A 120 1.19 -7.44 -20.37
C ASP A 120 0.91 -8.82 -19.75
N GLN A 121 1.56 -9.10 -18.62
CA GLN A 121 1.38 -10.33 -17.87
C GLN A 121 0.37 -10.14 -16.74
N PHE A 122 0.35 -8.96 -16.12
CA PHE A 122 -0.62 -8.56 -15.11
C PHE A 122 -1.38 -7.34 -15.57
N LYS A 123 -2.62 -7.21 -15.10
CA LYS A 123 -3.43 -6.00 -15.24
C LYS A 123 -4.11 -5.64 -13.91
N PRO A 124 -4.18 -4.34 -13.56
CA PRO A 124 -4.93 -3.89 -12.39
C PRO A 124 -6.43 -3.92 -12.66
N ILE A 125 -7.20 -4.33 -11.66
CA ILE A 125 -8.68 -4.35 -11.73
C ILE A 125 -9.34 -3.46 -10.67
N LEU A 126 -8.62 -3.10 -9.61
CA LEU A 126 -9.09 -2.19 -8.56
C LEU A 126 -7.92 -1.36 -8.03
N THR A 127 -8.09 -0.05 -7.92
CA THR A 127 -7.16 0.85 -7.26
C THR A 127 -7.65 1.21 -5.86
N ILE A 128 -6.79 1.05 -4.85
CA ILE A 128 -7.08 1.52 -3.48
C ILE A 128 -6.50 2.92 -3.31
N PHE A 129 -7.24 3.89 -3.84
CA PHE A 129 -6.95 5.32 -3.76
C PHE A 129 -8.21 6.11 -4.06
N ASP A 130 -8.36 7.33 -3.54
CA ASP A 130 -9.65 8.06 -3.65
C ASP A 130 -9.98 8.45 -5.10
N GLU A 131 -8.94 8.75 -5.90
CA GLU A 131 -9.07 9.16 -7.29
C GLU A 131 -8.29 8.23 -8.22
N ARG A 132 -8.67 8.17 -9.51
CA ARG A 132 -7.94 7.35 -10.48
C ARG A 132 -6.56 7.98 -10.76
N PRO A 133 -5.44 7.29 -10.46
CA PRO A 133 -4.11 7.79 -10.78
C PRO A 133 -3.93 7.83 -12.29
N GLY A 134 -3.23 8.84 -12.83
CA GLY A 134 -3.17 9.07 -14.28
C GLY A 134 -2.68 7.88 -15.11
N ALA A 135 -1.70 7.13 -14.62
CA ALA A 135 -1.18 5.92 -15.30
C ALA A 135 -2.15 4.72 -15.24
N PHE A 136 -3.22 4.80 -14.44
CA PHE A 136 -4.20 3.75 -14.19
C PHE A 136 -5.64 4.29 -14.35
N ALA A 137 -5.85 5.24 -15.26
CA ALA A 137 -7.14 5.91 -15.47
C ALA A 137 -8.29 4.97 -15.88
N ASP A 138 -7.97 3.81 -16.43
CA ASP A 138 -8.97 2.79 -16.82
C ASP A 138 -9.35 1.86 -15.67
N THR A 139 -8.60 1.86 -14.56
CA THR A 139 -8.87 1.03 -13.40
C THR A 139 -9.75 1.78 -12.41
N PRO A 140 -10.92 1.22 -12.00
CA PRO A 140 -11.77 1.88 -11.03
C PRO A 140 -11.12 1.96 -9.65
N THR A 141 -11.52 2.96 -8.87
CA THR A 141 -11.13 3.07 -7.46
C THR A 141 -12.05 2.26 -6.54
N HIS A 142 -11.61 2.03 -5.30
CA HIS A 142 -12.45 1.46 -4.26
C HIS A 142 -13.67 2.35 -3.95
N ARG A 143 -13.52 3.68 -4.01
CA ARG A 143 -14.63 4.64 -3.84
C ARG A 143 -15.68 4.50 -4.94
N GLU A 144 -15.26 4.40 -6.20
CA GLU A 144 -16.17 4.20 -7.34
C GLU A 144 -16.93 2.87 -7.24
N MET A 145 -16.34 1.88 -6.58
CA MET A 145 -16.95 0.57 -6.32
C MET A 145 -17.81 0.54 -5.05
N GLY A 146 -18.07 1.71 -4.43
CA GLY A 146 -18.96 1.86 -3.28
C GLY A 146 -18.33 1.45 -1.94
N MET A 147 -17.01 1.33 -1.86
CA MET A 147 -16.32 1.04 -0.61
C MET A 147 -15.97 2.34 0.11
N ASP A 148 -16.52 2.54 1.30
CA ASP A 148 -16.35 3.75 2.10
C ASP A 148 -15.31 3.54 3.20
N PHE A 149 -14.04 3.65 2.84
CA PHE A 149 -12.92 3.67 3.77
C PHE A 149 -11.77 4.50 3.22
N ASP A 150 -10.98 5.08 4.13
CA ASP A 150 -9.78 5.82 3.74
C ASP A 150 -8.65 4.85 3.38
N PRO A 151 -8.00 5.04 2.22
CA PRO A 151 -6.94 4.14 1.79
C PRO A 151 -5.70 4.29 2.68
N LEU A 152 -5.19 3.17 3.19
CA LEU A 152 -3.86 3.14 3.79
C LEU A 152 -2.80 3.23 2.69
N LEU A 153 -2.01 4.30 2.72
CA LEU A 153 -0.92 4.51 1.77
C LEU A 153 0.39 3.94 2.30
N ARG A 154 1.20 3.40 1.40
CA ARG A 154 2.57 2.99 1.72
C ARG A 154 3.50 4.16 1.52
N PHE A 155 4.22 4.52 2.57
CA PHE A 155 5.20 5.57 2.52
C PHE A 155 6.56 5.13 3.07
N ARG A 156 7.62 5.74 2.53
CA ARG A 156 9.02 5.50 2.90
C ARG A 156 9.70 6.85 3.07
N GLY A 157 10.48 6.96 4.13
CA GLY A 157 11.14 8.21 4.50
C GLY A 157 12.38 7.97 5.34
N PHE A 158 13.11 9.05 5.57
CA PHE A 158 14.29 9.07 6.42
C PHE A 158 13.97 9.75 7.74
N TYR A 159 14.50 9.18 8.81
CA TYR A 159 14.19 9.59 10.18
C TYR A 159 15.47 9.67 10.99
N VAL A 160 15.47 10.54 11.99
CA VAL A 160 16.47 10.58 13.06
C VAL A 160 15.76 10.56 14.41
N HIS A 161 16.49 10.22 15.46
CA HIS A 161 15.95 10.26 16.82
C HIS A 161 15.63 11.71 17.24
N ALA A 162 14.62 11.91 18.09
CA ALA A 162 14.17 13.24 18.49
C ALA A 162 15.21 14.08 19.25
N ASP A 163 16.24 13.46 19.81
CA ASP A 163 17.36 14.13 20.50
C ASP A 163 18.53 14.52 19.57
N ALA A 164 18.41 14.28 18.26
CA ALA A 164 19.44 14.64 17.30
C ALA A 164 19.70 16.16 17.33
N PRO A 165 20.97 16.62 17.32
CA PRO A 165 21.27 18.05 17.36
C PRO A 165 20.64 18.81 16.20
N ALA A 166 20.02 19.96 16.49
CA ALA A 166 19.23 20.72 15.53
C ALA A 166 20.02 21.12 14.26
N ASP A 167 21.29 21.47 14.40
CA ASP A 167 22.18 21.78 13.26
C ASP A 167 22.36 20.59 12.31
N ARG A 168 22.41 19.37 12.86
CA ARG A 168 22.51 18.13 12.07
C ARG A 168 21.19 17.78 11.40
N VAL A 169 20.08 17.97 12.10
CA VAL A 169 18.73 17.75 11.55
C VAL A 169 18.51 18.65 10.34
N GLU A 170 18.79 19.95 10.46
CA GLU A 170 18.59 20.90 9.36
C GLU A 170 19.52 20.60 8.17
N TRP A 171 20.78 20.25 8.43
CA TRP A 171 21.69 19.83 7.36
C TRP A 171 21.19 18.58 6.62
N LEU A 172 20.68 17.58 7.35
CA LEU A 172 20.14 16.36 6.76
C LEU A 172 18.86 16.62 5.97
N LYS A 173 17.92 17.43 6.49
CA LYS A 173 16.72 17.83 5.73
C LYS A 173 17.10 18.46 4.39
N TRP A 174 18.03 19.41 4.41
CA TRP A 174 18.55 20.03 3.19
C TRP A 174 19.18 19.00 2.24
N ALA A 175 20.03 18.11 2.74
CA ALA A 175 20.72 17.10 1.93
C ALA A 175 19.73 16.11 1.29
N PHE A 176 18.74 15.63 2.05
CA PHE A 176 17.72 14.71 1.54
C PHE A 176 16.79 15.38 0.53
N GLN A 177 16.39 16.64 0.75
CA GLN A 177 15.62 17.39 -0.22
C GLN A 177 16.40 17.58 -1.52
N ARG A 178 17.70 17.91 -1.44
CA ARG A 178 18.57 17.98 -2.63
C ARG A 178 18.65 16.65 -3.36
N GLY A 179 18.91 15.55 -2.64
CA GLY A 179 18.97 14.22 -3.21
C GLY A 179 17.65 13.77 -3.84
N TYR A 180 16.51 14.16 -3.26
CA TYR A 180 15.20 13.95 -3.85
C TYR A 180 15.10 14.63 -5.22
N CYS A 181 15.55 15.88 -5.34
CA CYS A 181 15.48 16.66 -6.57
C CYS A 181 16.50 16.24 -7.66
N GLU A 182 17.43 15.33 -7.38
CA GLU A 182 18.39 14.85 -8.39
C GLU A 182 17.67 14.05 -9.49
N ASP A 183 18.05 14.31 -10.75
CA ASP A 183 17.45 13.67 -11.93
C ASP A 183 17.46 12.14 -11.84
N SER A 184 18.55 11.57 -11.29
CA SER A 184 18.68 10.12 -11.12
C SER A 184 17.63 9.54 -10.15
N TYR A 185 17.28 10.26 -9.09
CA TYR A 185 16.26 9.83 -8.14
C TYR A 185 14.85 10.04 -8.70
N GLN A 186 14.62 11.15 -9.39
CA GLN A 186 13.35 11.38 -10.08
C GLN A 186 13.09 10.33 -11.17
N ALA A 187 14.11 9.97 -11.96
CA ALA A 187 14.02 8.89 -12.94
C ALA A 187 13.71 7.52 -12.28
N PHE A 188 14.31 7.25 -11.11
CA PHE A 188 13.99 6.06 -10.33
C PHE A 188 12.53 6.07 -9.87
N ASN A 189 12.05 7.19 -9.31
CA ASN A 189 10.67 7.34 -8.87
C ASN A 189 9.67 7.16 -10.03
N ASP A 190 9.94 7.75 -11.20
CA ASP A 190 9.15 7.55 -12.43
C ASP A 190 9.09 6.06 -12.84
N SER A 191 10.24 5.37 -12.83
CA SER A 191 10.31 3.93 -13.14
C SER A 191 9.48 3.05 -12.19
N LYS A 192 9.08 3.60 -11.03
CA LYS A 192 8.31 2.94 -9.98
C LYS A 192 6.90 3.49 -9.79
N PHE A 193 6.41 4.32 -10.72
CA PHE A 193 5.11 5.00 -10.60
C PHE A 193 4.97 5.87 -9.34
N MET A 194 6.09 6.30 -8.75
CA MET A 194 6.08 7.14 -7.55
C MET A 194 5.71 8.59 -7.86
N THR A 195 5.56 8.97 -9.13
CA THR A 195 5.16 10.31 -9.57
C THR A 195 3.71 10.38 -10.05
N VAL A 196 2.98 9.25 -10.03
CA VAL A 196 1.58 9.20 -10.47
C VAL A 196 0.64 9.84 -9.45
N ILE A 197 1.07 9.94 -8.19
CA ILE A 197 0.44 10.73 -7.14
C ILE A 197 1.50 11.61 -6.47
N ASP A 198 1.07 12.63 -5.72
CA ASP A 198 2.00 13.42 -4.91
C ASP A 198 2.61 12.56 -3.79
N SER A 199 3.89 12.22 -3.97
CA SER A 199 4.64 11.24 -3.19
C SER A 199 5.65 11.82 -2.22
N TYR A 200 5.82 13.15 -2.20
CA TYR A 200 6.78 13.84 -1.33
C TYR A 200 6.09 14.48 -0.15
N ARG A 201 6.61 14.30 1.07
CA ARG A 201 6.27 15.13 2.22
C ARG A 201 7.54 15.65 2.87
N ASP A 202 7.53 16.93 3.21
CA ASP A 202 8.50 17.51 4.14
C ASP A 202 8.24 17.01 5.57
N THR A 203 8.96 17.54 6.55
CA THR A 203 8.84 17.09 7.95
C THR A 203 7.42 17.22 8.50
N ASP A 204 6.76 18.36 8.26
CA ASP A 204 5.42 18.60 8.83
C ASP A 204 4.38 17.72 8.13
N GLY A 205 4.42 17.66 6.79
CA GLY A 205 3.55 16.76 6.04
C GLY A 205 3.78 15.29 6.36
N ALA A 206 5.02 14.90 6.70
CA ALA A 206 5.34 13.54 7.12
C ALA A 206 4.76 13.23 8.51
N LYS A 207 4.84 14.17 9.47
CA LYS A 207 4.22 14.01 10.79
C LYS A 207 2.70 13.86 10.66
N ASP A 208 2.05 14.70 9.86
CA ASP A 208 0.61 14.62 9.61
C ASP A 208 0.20 13.30 8.95
N LEU A 209 1.00 12.83 7.98
CA LEU A 209 0.78 11.53 7.34
C LEU A 209 0.89 10.38 8.34
N ILE A 210 1.92 10.40 9.19
CA ILE A 210 2.17 9.35 10.19
C ILE A 210 1.09 9.34 11.26
N ALA A 211 0.71 10.50 11.79
CA ALA A 211 -0.32 10.64 12.81
C ALA A 211 -1.66 10.08 12.33
N ARG A 212 -2.13 10.54 11.15
CA ARG A 212 -3.36 10.01 10.54
C ARG A 212 -3.29 8.50 10.29
N SER A 213 -2.13 8.01 9.83
CA SER A 213 -1.94 6.57 9.62
C SER A 213 -2.04 5.78 10.92
N ILE A 214 -1.48 6.28 12.03
CA ILE A 214 -1.58 5.64 13.37
C ILE A 214 -3.03 5.56 13.80
N ASP A 215 -3.80 6.63 13.66
CA ASP A 215 -5.22 6.67 14.02
C ASP A 215 -6.02 5.64 13.20
N GLN A 216 -5.82 5.63 11.88
CA GLN A 216 -6.46 4.65 10.99
C GLN A 216 -6.13 3.20 11.41
N TYR A 217 -4.85 2.87 11.63
CA TYR A 217 -4.47 1.53 12.09
C TYR A 217 -5.13 1.16 13.43
N ARG A 218 -5.18 2.10 14.37
CA ARG A 218 -5.76 1.89 15.71
C ARG A 218 -7.26 1.63 15.63
N GLU A 219 -7.99 2.37 14.80
CA GLU A 219 -9.41 2.13 14.57
C GLU A 219 -9.66 0.75 13.98
N VAL A 220 -8.85 0.33 12.99
CA VAL A 220 -8.98 -1.00 12.40
C VAL A 220 -8.68 -2.09 13.43
N TYR A 221 -7.59 -1.98 14.18
CA TYR A 221 -7.24 -3.02 15.14
C TYR A 221 -8.35 -3.22 16.18
N LYS A 222 -8.99 -2.14 16.62
CA LYS A 222 -10.18 -2.23 17.48
C LYS A 222 -11.36 -2.90 16.80
N SER A 223 -11.67 -2.57 15.54
CA SER A 223 -12.77 -3.22 14.80
C SER A 223 -12.53 -4.71 14.55
N MET A 224 -11.26 -5.10 14.40
CA MET A 224 -10.83 -6.50 14.31
C MET A 224 -10.80 -7.23 15.66
N GLY A 225 -11.14 -6.56 16.78
CA GLY A 225 -11.13 -7.14 18.12
C GLY A 225 -9.72 -7.37 18.69
N LEU A 226 -8.69 -6.71 18.14
CA LEU A 226 -7.35 -6.73 18.70
C LEU A 226 -7.26 -5.81 19.92
N ASP A 227 -6.53 -6.26 20.93
CA ASP A 227 -6.27 -5.50 22.15
C ASP A 227 -5.15 -4.48 21.88
N VAL A 228 -5.55 -3.24 21.57
CA VAL A 228 -4.62 -2.12 21.37
C VAL A 228 -4.15 -1.62 22.72
N LYS A 229 -2.82 -1.64 22.94
CA LYS A 229 -2.18 -1.24 24.20
C LYS A 229 -1.75 0.22 24.20
#